data_AF-A0A8J7XWZ3-F1
#
_entry.id   AF-A0A8J7XWZ3-F1
#
_cell.length_a   1.000
_cell.length_b   1.000
_cell.length_c   1.000
_cell.angle_alpha   90.00
_cell.angle_beta   90.00
_cell.angle_gamma   90.00
#
_symmetry.space_group_name_H-M   'P 1'
#
loop_
_entity.id
_entity.type
_entity.pdbx_description
1 polymer ?
#
loop_
_entity_poly.entity_id
_entity_poly.type
_entity_poly.pdbx_seq_one_letter_code
_entity_poly.pdbx_strand_id
1 'polypeptide(L)'
;MNEESVGKKQESYSFNSREETILKQNWEHARFCEYEMILFTSIYGAIVAGALVFMSKIEYKPINLGLLSLLSLFLLILSVLGFRVVISQSLGHHNYIINVLMILECWGKTGFFKNPKKPFFLKRSCRKFYEATIAFFFTLFVFFAFYAIKGKVPDTITFIQGIFFIVVFSFIYFFIEHVLYKYKWSRYSMGRRLLIEAIRKGEKKFYRPDWDLQLEDEGSDLWKEINDIPGSEKLQPLKESKPL
;
A
#
# COMPACT_ATOMS: atom_id res chain seq x y z
N MET A 1 10.79 -18.53 52.89
CA MET A 1 10.93 -18.01 51.52
C MET A 1 9.69 -18.43 50.76
N ASN A 2 8.76 -17.50 50.55
CA ASN A 2 7.51 -17.76 49.84
C ASN A 2 7.74 -17.68 48.34
N GLU A 3 7.48 -18.78 47.64
CA GLU A 3 7.17 -18.80 46.22
C GLU A 3 5.76 -18.24 46.04
N GLU A 4 5.64 -16.93 45.85
CA GLU A 4 4.38 -16.33 45.41
C GLU A 4 4.24 -16.45 43.89
N SER A 5 3.25 -17.26 43.55
CA SER A 5 2.68 -17.51 42.24
C SER A 5 2.25 -16.22 41.53
N VAL A 6 3.01 -15.79 40.52
CA VAL A 6 2.52 -14.85 39.51
C VAL A 6 1.66 -15.61 38.49
N GLY A 7 0.57 -16.20 38.98
CA GLY A 7 -0.56 -16.58 38.16
C GLY A 7 -1.29 -15.31 37.76
N LYS A 8 -0.87 -14.67 36.65
CA LYS A 8 -1.71 -13.65 36.00
C LYS A 8 -3.02 -14.32 35.60
N LYS A 9 -4.07 -14.09 36.38
CA LYS A 9 -5.45 -14.34 36.01
C LYS A 9 -5.67 -13.74 34.63
N GLN A 10 -5.72 -14.60 33.62
CA GLN A 10 -6.26 -14.25 32.32
C GLN A 10 -7.77 -14.14 32.54
N GLU A 11 -8.23 -12.96 32.97
CA GLU A 11 -9.65 -12.68 33.09
C GLU A 11 -10.28 -12.98 31.73
N SER A 12 -11.14 -14.00 31.71
CA SER A 12 -11.95 -14.36 30.56
C SER A 12 -12.98 -13.26 30.35
N TYR A 13 -12.57 -12.17 29.69
CA TYR A 13 -13.47 -11.11 29.28
C TYR A 13 -14.46 -11.67 28.26
N SER A 14 -15.70 -11.93 28.68
CA SER A 14 -16.77 -12.26 27.74
C SER A 14 -17.18 -10.98 26.99
N PHE A 15 -17.25 -11.06 25.66
CA PHE A 15 -17.86 -10.01 24.85
C PHE A 15 -19.36 -10.16 24.90
N ASN A 16 -20.08 -9.04 24.94
CA ASN A 16 -21.50 -9.08 24.59
C ASN A 16 -21.62 -9.39 23.09
N SER A 17 -22.67 -10.11 22.67
CA SER A 17 -22.86 -10.57 21.29
C SER A 17 -22.77 -9.45 20.25
N ARG A 18 -23.21 -8.24 20.61
CA ARG A 18 -23.10 -7.03 19.78
C ARG A 18 -21.65 -6.57 19.57
N GLU A 19 -20.83 -6.61 20.62
CA GLU A 19 -19.43 -6.20 20.57
C GLU A 19 -18.60 -7.15 19.70
N GLU A 20 -18.84 -8.45 19.87
CA GLU A 20 -18.22 -9.50 19.06
C GLU A 20 -18.59 -9.36 17.59
N THR A 21 -19.84 -9.02 17.29
CA THR A 21 -20.30 -8.79 15.92
C THR A 21 -19.59 -7.61 15.27
N ILE A 22 -19.43 -6.48 15.96
CA ILE A 22 -18.75 -5.28 15.44
C ILE A 22 -17.27 -5.57 15.16
N LEU A 23 -16.59 -6.26 16.08
CA LEU A 23 -15.19 -6.65 15.90
C LEU A 23 -15.02 -7.62 14.74
N LYS A 24 -15.89 -8.64 14.67
CA LYS A 24 -15.90 -9.63 13.59
C LYS A 24 -16.09 -8.95 12.23
N GLN A 25 -17.05 -8.04 12.11
CA GLN A 25 -17.28 -7.30 10.87
C GLN A 25 -16.06 -6.50 10.44
N ASN A 26 -15.48 -5.67 11.32
CA ASN A 26 -14.30 -4.87 10.95
C ASN A 26 -13.08 -5.76 10.60
N TRP A 27 -12.92 -6.90 11.29
CA TRP A 27 -11.87 -7.86 10.99
C TRP A 27 -12.07 -8.54 9.64
N GLU A 28 -13.30 -8.97 9.33
CA GLU A 28 -13.68 -9.57 8.06
C GLU A 28 -13.47 -8.57 6.91
N HIS A 29 -13.84 -7.30 7.08
CA HIS A 29 -13.59 -6.26 6.08
C HIS A 29 -12.08 -6.03 5.87
N ALA A 30 -11.29 -5.99 6.94
CA ALA A 30 -9.84 -5.90 6.81
C ALA A 30 -9.23 -7.09 6.05
N ARG A 31 -9.74 -8.31 6.28
CA ARG A 31 -9.33 -9.51 5.53
C ARG A 31 -9.79 -9.45 4.08
N PHE A 32 -11.02 -9.01 3.83
CA PHE A 32 -11.58 -8.86 2.50
C PHE A 32 -10.71 -7.94 1.63
N CYS A 33 -10.27 -6.79 2.14
CA CYS A 33 -9.32 -5.91 1.45
C CYS A 33 -7.99 -6.61 1.08
N GLU A 34 -7.48 -7.52 1.92
CA GLU A 34 -6.28 -8.31 1.60
C GLU A 34 -6.56 -9.30 0.47
N TYR A 35 -7.69 -10.01 0.53
CA TYR A 35 -8.08 -10.98 -0.49
C TYR A 35 -8.31 -10.31 -1.85
N GLU A 36 -9.03 -9.19 -1.90
CA GLU A 36 -9.26 -8.45 -3.13
C GLU A 36 -7.95 -7.99 -3.78
N MET A 37 -7.00 -7.49 -2.98
CA MET A 37 -5.69 -7.08 -3.47
C MET A 37 -4.91 -8.23 -4.08
N ILE A 38 -4.91 -9.41 -3.44
CA ILE A 38 -4.24 -10.61 -3.97
C ILE A 38 -4.91 -11.06 -5.27
N LEU A 39 -6.24 -11.18 -5.26
CA LEU A 39 -7.03 -11.65 -6.39
C LEU A 39 -6.85 -10.72 -7.61
N PHE A 40 -6.92 -9.41 -7.38
CA PHE A 40 -6.73 -8.43 -8.44
C PHE A 40 -5.30 -8.50 -9.01
N THR A 41 -4.30 -8.65 -8.13
CA THR A 41 -2.90 -8.80 -8.55
C THR A 41 -2.67 -10.08 -9.36
N SER A 42 -3.27 -11.21 -8.96
CA SER A 42 -3.10 -12.48 -9.65
C SER A 42 -3.77 -12.50 -11.02
N ILE A 43 -5.00 -11.97 -11.13
CA ILE A 43 -5.71 -11.82 -12.41
C ILE A 43 -4.89 -10.94 -13.35
N TYR A 44 -4.44 -9.78 -12.88
CA TYR A 44 -3.64 -8.87 -13.69
C TYR A 44 -2.29 -9.51 -14.08
N GLY A 45 -1.64 -10.26 -13.19
CA GLY A 45 -0.44 -11.03 -13.51
C GLY A 45 -0.65 -12.04 -14.63
N ALA A 46 -1.79 -12.75 -14.64
CA ALA A 46 -2.14 -13.66 -15.73
C ALA A 46 -2.35 -12.93 -17.06
N ILE A 47 -3.00 -11.76 -17.04
CA ILE A 47 -3.18 -10.90 -18.23
C ILE A 47 -1.81 -10.46 -18.77
N VAL A 48 -0.91 -10.01 -17.91
CA VAL A 48 0.46 -9.60 -18.28
C VAL A 48 1.21 -10.75 -18.92
N ALA A 49 1.18 -11.94 -18.31
CA ALA A 49 1.85 -13.12 -18.86
C ALA A 49 1.30 -13.50 -20.24
N GLY A 50 -0.03 -13.54 -20.38
CA GLY A 50 -0.68 -13.83 -21.67
C GLY A 50 -0.33 -12.81 -22.74
N ALA A 51 -0.32 -11.52 -22.38
CA ALA A 51 0.05 -10.46 -23.31
C ALA A 51 1.52 -10.56 -23.74
N LEU A 52 2.45 -10.87 -22.83
CA LEU A 52 3.86 -11.04 -23.17
C LEU A 52 4.09 -12.23 -24.10
N VAL A 53 3.42 -13.36 -23.84
CA VAL A 53 3.46 -14.52 -24.74
C VAL A 53 2.91 -14.14 -26.12
N PHE A 54 1.82 -13.39 -26.17
CA PHE A 54 1.26 -12.91 -27.44
C PHE A 54 2.24 -11.97 -28.18
N MET A 55 2.83 -10.99 -27.48
CA MET A 55 3.82 -10.08 -28.05
C MET A 55 5.05 -10.83 -28.61
N SER A 56 5.50 -11.88 -27.95
CA SER A 56 6.66 -12.68 -28.38
C SER A 56 6.46 -13.41 -29.70
N LYS A 57 5.21 -13.65 -30.11
CA LYS A 57 4.85 -14.38 -31.34
C LYS A 57 4.56 -13.46 -32.52
N ILE A 58 4.50 -12.14 -32.30
CA ILE A 58 4.17 -11.17 -33.34
C ILE A 58 5.43 -10.84 -34.15
N GLU A 59 5.30 -10.87 -35.48
CA GLU A 59 6.33 -10.39 -36.39
C GLU A 59 6.48 -8.87 -36.32
N TYR A 60 7.71 -8.35 -36.31
CA TYR A 60 8.02 -6.92 -36.22
C TYR A 60 7.82 -6.14 -37.53
N LYS A 61 6.62 -6.25 -38.12
CA LYS A 61 6.18 -5.43 -39.27
C LYS A 61 5.64 -4.08 -38.78
N PRO A 62 5.70 -2.99 -39.58
CA PRO A 62 5.28 -1.65 -39.14
C PRO A 62 3.85 -1.59 -38.55
N ILE A 63 2.89 -2.28 -39.17
CA ILE A 63 1.50 -2.39 -38.69
C ILE A 63 1.45 -3.06 -37.30
N ASN A 64 2.24 -4.13 -37.13
CA ASN A 64 2.31 -4.88 -35.88
C ASN A 64 3.00 -4.09 -34.76
N LEU A 65 3.95 -3.19 -35.08
CA LEU A 65 4.56 -2.29 -34.09
C LEU A 65 3.54 -1.30 -33.51
N GLY A 66 2.65 -0.77 -34.36
CA GLY A 66 1.53 0.04 -33.91
C GLY A 66 0.62 -0.73 -32.95
N LEU A 67 0.30 -1.98 -33.27
CA LEU A 67 -0.50 -2.86 -32.42
C LEU A 67 0.20 -3.19 -31.09
N LEU A 68 1.50 -3.50 -31.11
CA LEU A 68 2.32 -3.72 -29.90
C LEU A 68 2.40 -2.47 -29.02
N SER A 69 2.49 -1.29 -29.62
CA SER A 69 2.45 -0.01 -28.91
C SER A 69 1.09 0.21 -28.23
N LEU A 70 -0.02 0.03 -28.95
CA LEU A 70 -1.37 0.13 -28.39
C LEU A 70 -1.61 -0.88 -27.26
N LEU A 71 -1.15 -2.12 -27.42
CA LEU A 71 -1.23 -3.15 -26.39
C LEU A 71 -0.41 -2.77 -25.16
N SER A 72 0.80 -2.21 -25.34
CA SER A 72 1.63 -1.72 -24.24
C SER A 72 0.97 -0.54 -23.51
N LEU A 73 0.32 0.37 -24.24
CA LEU A 73 -0.46 1.47 -23.65
C LEU A 73 -1.64 0.95 -22.84
N PHE A 74 -2.38 -0.02 -23.38
CA PHE A 74 -3.50 -0.66 -22.67
C PHE A 74 -3.04 -1.31 -21.36
N LEU A 75 -1.94 -2.07 -21.41
CA LEU A 75 -1.35 -2.70 -20.21
C LEU A 75 -0.81 -1.66 -19.23
N LEU A 76 -0.25 -0.55 -19.70
CA LEU A 76 0.16 0.58 -18.86
C LEU A 76 -1.04 1.17 -18.11
N ILE A 77 -2.16 1.43 -18.80
CA ILE A 77 -3.39 1.93 -18.18
C ILE A 77 -3.89 0.95 -17.11
N LEU A 78 -3.96 -0.35 -17.43
CA LEU A 78 -4.34 -1.38 -16.46
C LEU A 78 -3.39 -1.42 -15.25
N SER A 79 -2.09 -1.23 -15.46
CA SER A 79 -1.09 -1.18 -14.39
C SER A 79 -1.36 -0.01 -13.44
N VAL A 80 -1.64 1.17 -13.98
CA VAL A 80 -1.94 2.38 -13.20
C VAL A 80 -3.25 2.23 -12.43
N LEU A 81 -4.29 1.68 -13.05
CA LEU A 81 -5.56 1.38 -12.38
C LEU A 81 -5.37 0.37 -11.25
N GLY A 82 -4.62 -0.71 -11.50
CA GLY A 82 -4.32 -1.70 -10.49
C GLY A 82 -3.50 -1.15 -9.32
N PHE A 83 -2.52 -0.30 -9.60
CA PHE A 83 -1.78 0.40 -8.56
C PHE A 83 -2.69 1.24 -7.65
N ARG A 84 -3.66 1.96 -8.21
CA ARG A 84 -4.65 2.72 -7.44
C ARG A 84 -5.54 1.82 -6.58
N VAL A 85 -5.98 0.68 -7.11
CA VAL A 85 -6.75 -0.32 -6.35
C VAL A 85 -5.94 -0.83 -5.16
N VAL A 86 -4.68 -1.22 -5.38
CA VAL A 86 -3.77 -1.68 -4.31
C VAL A 86 -3.59 -0.62 -3.22
N ILE A 87 -3.43 0.65 -3.60
CA ILE A 87 -3.32 1.76 -2.65
C ILE A 87 -4.61 1.90 -1.84
N SER A 88 -5.77 1.94 -2.52
CA SER A 88 -7.09 2.09 -1.88
C SER A 88 -7.34 0.95 -0.88
N GLN A 89 -7.13 -0.30 -1.30
CA GLN A 89 -7.32 -1.47 -0.45
C GLN A 89 -6.33 -1.53 0.72
N SER A 90 -5.08 -1.09 0.49
CA SER A 90 -4.10 -0.96 1.57
C SER A 90 -4.54 0.08 2.62
N LEU A 91 -5.18 1.18 2.20
CA LEU A 91 -5.71 2.19 3.12
C LEU A 91 -6.94 1.68 3.87
N GLY A 92 -7.90 1.11 3.15
CA GLY A 92 -9.11 0.50 3.73
C GLY A 92 -8.74 -0.50 4.80
N HIS A 93 -7.80 -1.41 4.51
CA HIS A 93 -7.30 -2.33 5.51
C HIS A 93 -6.70 -1.62 6.74
N HIS A 94 -5.86 -0.60 6.57
CA HIS A 94 -5.29 0.11 7.72
C HIS A 94 -6.38 0.83 8.54
N ASN A 95 -7.40 1.38 7.89
CA ASN A 95 -8.58 1.96 8.54
C ASN A 95 -9.30 0.92 9.41
N TYR A 96 -9.68 -0.22 8.84
CA TYR A 96 -10.40 -1.25 9.58
C TYR A 96 -9.59 -1.80 10.75
N ILE A 97 -8.27 -1.95 10.61
CA ILE A 97 -7.41 -2.39 11.72
C ILE A 97 -7.34 -1.32 12.83
N ILE A 98 -7.23 -0.04 12.48
CA ILE A 98 -7.25 1.05 13.48
C ILE A 98 -8.59 1.08 14.20
N ASN A 99 -9.71 0.95 13.48
CA ASN A 99 -11.04 0.89 14.09
C ASN A 99 -11.17 -0.27 15.07
N VAL A 100 -10.66 -1.46 14.71
CA VAL A 100 -10.62 -2.61 15.63
C VAL A 100 -9.82 -2.28 16.89
N LEU A 101 -8.65 -1.67 16.74
CA LEU A 101 -7.80 -1.32 17.88
C LEU A 101 -8.45 -0.26 18.78
N MET A 102 -9.03 0.79 18.20
CA MET A 102 -9.77 1.81 18.95
C MET A 102 -10.93 1.21 19.72
N ILE A 103 -11.74 0.36 19.09
CA ILE A 103 -12.89 -0.29 19.73
C ILE A 103 -12.43 -1.15 20.92
N LEU A 104 -11.37 -1.93 20.75
CA LEU A 104 -10.80 -2.74 21.84
C LEU A 104 -10.26 -1.88 22.97
N GLU A 105 -9.70 -0.72 22.65
CA GLU A 105 -9.22 0.24 23.63
C GLU A 105 -10.36 0.94 24.39
N CYS A 106 -11.42 1.38 23.70
CA CYS A 106 -12.65 1.91 24.31
C CYS A 106 -13.21 0.94 25.36
N TRP A 107 -13.18 -0.35 25.04
CA TRP A 107 -13.73 -1.39 25.91
C TRP A 107 -12.75 -1.89 26.97
N GLY A 108 -11.52 -1.36 27.02
CA GLY A 108 -10.49 -1.79 27.96
C GLY A 108 -10.01 -3.23 27.74
N LYS A 109 -10.25 -3.80 26.55
CA LYS A 109 -9.95 -5.20 26.19
C LYS A 109 -8.68 -5.31 25.32
N THR A 110 -7.68 -4.47 25.59
CA THR A 110 -6.43 -4.34 24.82
C THR A 110 -5.54 -5.60 24.88
N GLY A 111 -5.71 -6.44 25.90
CA GLY A 111 -4.95 -7.69 26.07
C GLY A 111 -5.22 -8.76 25.00
N PHE A 112 -6.35 -8.67 24.28
CA PHE A 112 -6.80 -9.70 23.35
C PHE A 112 -6.05 -9.69 22.00
N PHE A 113 -5.50 -8.53 21.60
CA PHE A 113 -4.85 -8.33 20.29
C PHE A 113 -3.35 -8.11 20.41
N LYS A 114 -2.70 -8.81 21.34
CA LYS A 114 -1.25 -8.66 21.59
C LYS A 114 -0.36 -9.18 20.45
N ASN A 115 -0.91 -9.93 19.49
CA ASN A 115 -0.11 -10.56 18.44
C ASN A 115 -0.83 -10.80 17.10
N PRO A 116 -1.36 -9.77 16.40
CA PRO A 116 -1.67 -9.89 15.00
C PRO A 116 -0.35 -9.87 14.21
N LYS A 117 0.42 -10.96 14.26
CA LYS A 117 1.49 -11.19 13.27
C LYS A 117 0.80 -11.40 11.91
N LYS A 118 0.45 -10.29 11.25
CA LYS A 118 -0.01 -10.31 9.87
C LYS A 118 1.15 -10.07 8.92
N PRO A 119 1.15 -10.72 7.75
CA PRO A 119 2.26 -10.67 6.81
C PRO A 119 2.35 -9.28 6.17
N PHE A 120 3.17 -8.42 6.77
CA PHE A 120 3.53 -7.08 6.26
C PHE A 120 4.09 -7.14 4.82
N PHE A 121 4.60 -8.31 4.42
CA PHE A 121 5.22 -8.56 3.12
C PHE A 121 4.26 -8.39 1.93
N LEU A 122 2.98 -8.77 2.07
CA LEU A 122 2.10 -8.92 0.90
C LEU A 122 1.74 -7.60 0.22
N LYS A 123 1.39 -6.58 1.02
CA LYS A 123 1.05 -5.24 0.48
C LYS A 123 2.22 -4.60 -0.23
N ARG A 124 3.43 -4.75 0.33
CA ARG A 124 4.67 -4.23 -0.25
C ARG A 124 4.99 -4.94 -1.55
N SER A 125 4.79 -6.26 -1.62
CA SER A 125 5.01 -7.06 -2.84
C SER A 125 4.02 -6.69 -3.94
N CYS A 126 2.71 -6.65 -3.67
CA CYS A 126 1.70 -6.22 -4.65
C CYS A 126 2.01 -4.82 -5.18
N ARG A 127 2.37 -3.88 -4.30
CA ARG A 127 2.77 -2.53 -4.69
C ARG A 127 3.99 -2.52 -5.61
N LYS A 128 5.07 -3.18 -5.20
CA LYS A 128 6.33 -3.23 -5.97
C LYS A 128 6.13 -3.89 -7.34
N PHE A 129 5.24 -4.87 -7.42
CA PHE A 129 4.84 -5.47 -8.69
C PHE A 129 4.22 -4.45 -9.64
N TYR A 130 3.22 -3.68 -9.19
CA TYR A 130 2.61 -2.64 -10.03
C TYR A 130 3.57 -1.49 -10.38
N GLU A 131 4.44 -1.05 -9.45
CA GLU A 131 5.49 -0.07 -9.75
C GLU A 131 6.39 -0.56 -10.90
N ALA A 132 6.79 -1.84 -10.85
CA ALA A 132 7.61 -2.46 -11.88
C ALA A 132 6.87 -2.61 -13.22
N THR A 133 5.60 -3.05 -13.21
CA THR A 133 4.84 -3.19 -14.46
C THR A 133 4.53 -1.86 -15.12
N ILE A 134 4.25 -0.79 -14.36
CA ILE A 134 4.09 0.57 -14.92
C ILE A 134 5.39 1.01 -15.62
N ALA A 135 6.52 0.92 -14.94
CA ALA A 135 7.81 1.31 -15.53
C ALA A 135 8.14 0.49 -16.78
N PHE A 136 7.86 -0.82 -16.74
CA PHE A 136 8.08 -1.74 -17.84
C PHE A 136 7.20 -1.42 -19.05
N PHE A 137 5.88 -1.30 -18.88
CA PHE A 137 4.96 -1.04 -19.99
C PHE A 137 5.08 0.38 -20.54
N PHE A 138 5.45 1.35 -19.72
CA PHE A 138 5.78 2.69 -20.23
C PHE A 138 7.02 2.62 -21.14
N THR A 139 8.07 1.91 -20.71
CA THR A 139 9.29 1.75 -21.51
C THR A 139 9.00 1.03 -22.82
N LEU A 140 8.19 -0.05 -22.79
CA LEU A 140 7.72 -0.73 -24.00
C LEU A 140 6.88 0.16 -24.91
N PHE A 141 5.97 0.95 -24.35
CA PHE A 141 5.15 1.88 -25.12
C PHE A 141 6.03 2.88 -25.87
N VAL A 142 6.99 3.51 -25.18
CA VAL A 142 7.93 4.45 -25.80
C VAL A 142 8.76 3.76 -26.88
N PHE A 143 9.26 2.54 -26.60
CA PHE A 143 10.01 1.73 -27.55
C PHE A 143 9.21 1.49 -28.85
N PHE A 144 8.01 0.91 -28.73
CA PHE A 144 7.21 0.57 -29.91
C PHE A 144 6.66 1.80 -30.62
N ALA A 145 6.27 2.86 -29.90
CA ALA A 145 5.83 4.12 -30.50
C ALA A 145 6.93 4.77 -31.34
N PHE A 146 8.16 4.82 -30.82
CA PHE A 146 9.30 5.39 -31.54
C PHE A 146 9.60 4.64 -32.84
N TYR A 147 9.59 3.30 -32.81
CA TYR A 147 9.87 2.49 -33.98
C TYR A 147 8.70 2.40 -34.97
N ALA A 148 7.46 2.52 -34.49
CA ALA A 148 6.30 2.67 -35.36
C ALA A 148 6.41 3.95 -36.21
N ILE A 149 6.86 5.06 -35.62
CA ILE A 149 7.08 6.33 -36.34
C ILE A 149 8.22 6.21 -37.35
N LYS A 150 9.33 5.54 -36.98
CA LYS A 150 10.48 5.37 -37.88
C LYS A 150 10.28 4.32 -38.98
N GLY A 151 9.26 3.46 -38.87
CA GLY A 151 8.92 2.43 -39.86
C GLY A 151 9.93 1.29 -40.01
N LYS A 152 10.99 1.26 -39.19
CA LYS A 152 12.03 0.20 -39.18
C LYS A 152 12.45 -0.09 -37.75
N VAL A 153 12.40 -1.36 -37.36
CA VAL A 153 13.09 -1.84 -36.14
C VAL A 153 14.53 -2.17 -36.54
N PRO A 154 15.55 -1.72 -35.78
CA PRO A 154 16.92 -2.13 -36.02
C PRO A 154 17.07 -3.61 -35.69
N ASP A 155 17.79 -4.36 -36.54
CA ASP A 155 18.05 -5.79 -36.34
C ASP A 155 18.85 -6.06 -35.06
N THR A 156 19.57 -5.05 -34.55
CA THR A 156 20.27 -5.09 -33.27
C THR A 156 20.01 -3.82 -32.46
N ILE A 157 19.70 -3.99 -31.18
CA ILE A 157 19.64 -2.89 -30.24
C ILE A 157 21.08 -2.47 -29.93
N THR A 158 21.43 -1.23 -30.25
CA THR A 158 22.76 -0.70 -29.90
C THR A 158 22.92 -0.57 -28.39
N PHE A 159 24.15 -0.71 -27.88
CA PHE A 159 24.45 -0.54 -26.46
C PHE A 159 23.92 0.80 -25.89
N ILE A 160 24.03 1.88 -26.67
CA ILE A 160 23.53 3.21 -26.30
C ILE A 160 22.00 3.23 -26.16
N GLN A 161 21.28 2.59 -27.08
CA GLN A 161 19.82 2.47 -26.97
C GLN A 161 19.41 1.63 -25.76
N GLY A 162 20.14 0.52 -25.49
CA GLY A 162 19.93 -0.29 -24.29
C GLY A 162 20.08 0.53 -23.00
N ILE A 163 21.17 1.31 -22.89
CA ILE A 163 21.38 2.23 -21.75
C ILE A 163 20.23 3.24 -21.66
N PHE A 164 19.83 3.85 -22.78
CA PHE A 164 18.74 4.83 -22.78
C PHE A 164 17.45 4.25 -22.19
N PHE A 165 17.04 3.04 -22.60
CA PHE A 165 15.83 2.41 -22.06
C PHE A 165 15.97 2.03 -20.59
N ILE A 166 17.16 1.58 -20.14
CA ILE A 166 17.43 1.34 -18.72
C ILE A 166 17.28 2.63 -17.92
N VAL A 167 17.87 3.74 -18.39
CA VAL A 167 17.77 5.05 -17.72
C VAL A 167 16.32 5.53 -17.65
N VAL A 168 15.56 5.41 -18.75
CA VAL A 168 14.13 5.76 -18.79
C VAL A 168 13.34 4.91 -17.79
N PHE A 169 13.54 3.60 -17.79
CA PHE A 169 12.90 2.69 -16.84
C PHE A 169 13.22 3.08 -15.38
N SER A 170 14.50 3.26 -15.05
CA SER A 170 14.95 3.64 -13.72
C SER A 170 14.39 4.99 -13.30
N PHE A 171 14.34 5.97 -14.20
CA PHE A 171 13.77 7.28 -13.95
C PHE A 171 12.27 7.21 -13.64
N ILE A 172 11.49 6.49 -14.45
CA ILE A 172 10.05 6.32 -14.23
C ILE A 172 9.78 5.59 -12.93
N TYR A 173 10.50 4.50 -12.67
CA TYR A 173 10.38 3.73 -11.44
C TYR A 173 10.65 4.62 -10.22
N PHE A 174 11.75 5.38 -10.27
CA PHE A 174 12.09 6.33 -9.21
C PHE A 174 11.04 7.42 -9.07
N PHE A 175 10.53 7.98 -10.17
CA PHE A 175 9.49 9.01 -10.15
C PHE A 175 8.21 8.51 -9.47
N ILE A 176 7.75 7.29 -9.79
CA ILE A 176 6.58 6.68 -9.15
C ILE A 176 6.84 6.50 -7.64
N GLU A 177 8.00 5.94 -7.27
CA GLU A 177 8.34 5.73 -5.86
C GLU A 177 8.46 7.06 -5.08
N HIS A 178 9.05 8.09 -5.68
CA HIS A 178 9.29 9.35 -4.98
C HIS A 178 8.09 10.30 -4.98
N VAL A 179 7.46 10.51 -6.13
CA VAL A 179 6.38 11.49 -6.30
C VAL A 179 5.05 10.92 -5.85
N LEU A 180 4.68 9.73 -6.30
CA LEU A 180 3.37 9.16 -5.96
C LEU A 180 3.39 8.54 -4.56
N TYR A 181 4.44 7.78 -4.21
CA TYR A 181 4.47 7.06 -2.96
C TYR A 181 5.08 7.85 -1.80
N LYS A 182 6.35 8.31 -1.88
CA LYS A 182 6.97 8.99 -0.74
C LYS A 182 6.28 10.31 -0.40
N TYR A 183 6.05 11.17 -1.38
CA TYR A 183 5.51 12.51 -1.10
C TYR A 183 4.09 12.46 -0.54
N LYS A 184 3.19 11.69 -1.20
CA LYS A 184 1.78 11.64 -0.82
C LYS A 184 1.48 10.58 0.25
N TRP A 185 2.14 9.42 0.19
CA TRP A 185 1.69 8.23 0.93
C TRP A 185 2.55 7.88 2.15
N SER A 186 3.85 8.17 2.12
CA SER A 186 4.74 7.88 3.24
C SER A 186 4.24 8.56 4.52
N ARG A 187 3.87 9.84 4.44
CA ARG A 187 3.34 10.60 5.59
C ARG A 187 2.07 9.97 6.16
N TYR A 188 1.08 9.70 5.33
CA TYR A 188 -0.17 9.05 5.74
C TYR A 188 0.06 7.68 6.39
N SER A 189 0.94 6.85 5.80
CA SER A 189 1.20 5.51 6.33
C SER A 189 2.02 5.53 7.62
N MET A 190 2.95 6.48 7.75
CA MET A 190 3.83 6.62 8.91
C MET A 190 3.03 7.11 10.12
N GLY A 191 2.20 8.15 9.96
CA GLY A 191 1.34 8.66 11.03
C GLY A 191 0.40 7.57 11.57
N ARG A 192 -0.24 6.81 10.68
CA ARG A 192 -1.11 5.69 11.07
C ARG A 192 -0.35 4.55 11.75
N ARG A 193 0.86 4.23 11.29
CA ARG A 193 1.68 3.20 11.91
C ARG A 193 2.08 3.60 13.33
N LEU A 194 2.45 4.87 13.53
CA LEU A 194 2.82 5.38 14.84
C LEU A 194 1.61 5.48 15.77
N LEU A 195 0.44 5.85 15.26
CA LEU A 195 -0.81 5.77 16.01
C LEU A 195 -1.10 4.32 16.46
N ILE A 196 -0.99 3.35 15.55
CA ILE A 196 -1.13 1.93 15.90
C ILE A 196 -0.10 1.51 16.95
N GLU A 197 1.14 2.01 16.85
CA GLU A 197 2.22 1.67 17.77
C GLU A 197 2.02 2.32 19.15
N ALA A 198 1.51 3.56 19.20
CA ALA A 198 1.13 4.26 20.41
C ALA A 198 -0.03 3.53 21.12
N ILE A 199 -1.10 3.19 20.39
CA ILE A 199 -2.23 2.37 20.90
C ILE A 199 -1.73 1.03 21.45
N ARG A 200 -0.75 0.41 20.78
CA ARG A 200 -0.19 -0.89 21.22
C ARG A 200 0.75 -0.79 22.43
N LYS A 201 1.47 0.33 22.57
CA LYS A 201 2.42 0.58 23.67
C LYS A 201 1.74 1.20 24.91
N GLY A 202 0.46 1.58 24.81
CA GLY A 202 -0.27 2.26 25.86
C GLY A 202 -0.39 1.48 27.17
N GLU A 203 0.44 1.88 28.16
CA GLU A 203 0.29 1.57 29.59
C GLU A 203 -0.81 2.43 30.27
N LYS A 204 -1.53 3.28 29.53
CA LYS A 204 -2.69 4.07 29.99
C LYS A 204 -3.75 4.14 28.89
N LYS A 205 -5.03 4.21 29.27
CA LYS A 205 -6.19 4.34 28.37
C LYS A 205 -6.01 5.55 27.44
N PHE A 206 -5.65 5.35 26.17
CA PHE A 206 -5.43 6.43 25.19
C PHE A 206 -6.71 6.85 24.44
N TYR A 207 -7.81 6.09 24.54
CA TYR A 207 -9.05 6.50 23.89
C TYR A 207 -9.54 7.85 24.46
N ARG A 208 -9.49 8.90 23.64
CA ARG A 208 -10.15 10.18 23.89
C ARG A 208 -11.23 10.41 22.83
N PRO A 209 -12.44 10.82 23.23
CA PRO A 209 -13.59 10.95 22.32
C PRO A 209 -13.42 12.06 21.26
N ASP A 210 -12.36 12.87 21.34
CA ASP A 210 -12.03 14.00 20.47
C ASP A 210 -10.82 13.75 19.56
N TRP A 211 -10.47 12.48 19.30
CA TRP A 211 -9.31 12.13 18.47
C TRP A 211 -9.30 12.72 17.08
N ASP A 212 -10.45 12.80 16.40
CA ASP A 212 -10.51 13.37 15.05
C ASP A 212 -10.08 14.85 15.07
N LEU A 213 -10.48 15.60 16.10
CA LEU A 213 -10.06 17.00 16.32
C LEU A 213 -8.59 17.10 16.73
N GLN A 214 -8.11 16.20 17.59
CA GLN A 214 -6.71 16.19 18.05
C GLN A 214 -5.72 15.73 16.98
N LEU A 215 -6.13 14.90 16.02
CA LEU A 215 -5.32 14.50 14.88
C LEU A 215 -5.16 15.63 13.85
N GLU A 216 -6.16 16.51 13.74
CA GLU A 216 -6.15 17.70 12.88
C GLU A 216 -5.39 18.89 13.49
N ASP A 217 -5.38 19.02 14.82
CA ASP A 217 -4.72 20.13 15.53
C ASP A 217 -3.23 19.87 15.82
N GLU A 218 -2.35 20.69 15.22
CA GLU A 218 -0.88 20.72 15.40
C GLU A 218 -0.43 20.88 16.85
N GLY A 219 -1.24 21.50 17.69
CA GLY A 219 -0.91 21.79 19.09
C GLY A 219 -1.41 20.76 20.10
N SER A 220 -2.14 19.73 19.65
CA SER A 220 -2.83 18.81 20.54
C SER A 220 -1.86 18.01 21.42
N ASP A 221 -2.31 17.68 22.63
CA ASP A 221 -1.53 16.86 23.55
C ASP A 221 -1.23 15.47 22.98
N LEU A 222 -2.06 14.98 22.05
CA LEU A 222 -1.85 13.74 21.29
C LEU A 222 -0.56 13.80 20.47
N TRP A 223 -0.31 14.88 19.73
CA TRP A 223 0.92 15.02 18.93
C TRP A 223 2.15 15.21 19.80
N LYS A 224 2.02 15.81 21.00
CA LYS A 224 3.11 15.87 21.98
C LYS A 224 3.46 14.47 22.48
N GLU A 225 2.46 13.68 22.88
CA GLU A 225 2.63 12.30 23.33
C GLU A 225 3.20 11.39 22.21
N ILE A 226 2.79 11.59 20.96
CA ILE A 226 3.35 10.85 19.80
C ILE A 226 4.81 11.24 19.53
N ASN A 227 5.15 12.53 19.65
CA ASN A 227 6.51 13.03 19.41
C ASN A 227 7.50 12.69 20.55
N ASP A 228 6.98 12.33 21.73
CA ASP A 228 7.78 11.83 22.86
C ASP A 228 8.14 10.34 22.73
N ILE A 229 7.60 9.62 21.72
CA ILE A 229 7.94 8.22 21.47
C ILE A 229 9.34 8.14 20.83
N PRO A 230 10.28 7.34 21.37
CA PRO A 230 11.63 7.23 20.81
C PRO A 230 11.62 6.79 19.35
N GLY A 231 12.08 7.67 18.45
CA GLY A 231 12.13 7.42 17.00
C GLY A 231 11.11 8.19 16.14
N SER A 232 10.25 9.03 16.74
CA SER A 232 9.41 9.97 15.99
C SER A 232 10.19 11.25 15.65
N GLU A 233 10.84 11.29 14.49
CA GLU A 233 11.25 12.59 13.94
C GLU A 233 10.00 13.43 13.70
N LYS A 234 9.92 14.62 14.35
CA LYS A 234 8.80 15.58 14.39
C LYS A 234 7.76 15.37 13.29
N LEU A 235 6.68 14.66 13.61
CA LEU A 235 5.55 14.52 12.71
C LEU A 235 4.63 15.71 12.89
N GLN A 236 4.30 16.35 11.77
CA GLN A 236 3.25 17.36 11.70
C GLN A 236 1.94 16.71 11.22
N PRO A 237 0.78 17.25 11.62
CA PRO A 237 -0.52 16.79 11.18
C PRO A 237 -0.71 16.83 9.68
N LEU A 238 -1.70 16.06 9.28
CA LEU A 238 -2.26 16.08 7.94
C LEU A 238 -3.02 17.39 7.75
N LYS A 239 -2.33 18.47 7.39
CA LYS A 239 -3.01 19.59 6.73
C LYS A 239 -3.57 19.05 5.43
N GLU A 240 -4.89 18.88 5.37
CA GLU A 240 -5.58 18.71 4.11
C GLU A 240 -5.17 19.87 3.21
N SER A 241 -4.45 19.56 2.14
CA SER A 241 -4.34 20.50 1.04
C SER A 241 -5.77 20.71 0.55
N LYS A 242 -6.31 21.91 0.78
CA LYS A 242 -7.58 22.34 0.21
C LYS A 242 -7.63 21.87 -1.26
N PRO A 243 -8.74 21.27 -1.71
CA PRO A 243 -8.88 20.90 -3.10
C PRO A 243 -8.67 22.16 -3.95
N LEU A 244 -7.71 22.08 -4.87
CA LEU A 244 -7.58 23.01 -6.00
C LEU A 244 -8.68 22.70 -7.02
#